data_AF-A0AAE0ZLA6-F1
#
_entry.id   AF-A0AAE0ZLA6-F1
#
_cell.length_a   1.000
_cell.length_b   1.000
_cell.length_c   1.000
_cell.angle_alpha   90.00
_cell.angle_beta   90.00
_cell.angle_gamma   90.00
#
_symmetry.space_group_name_H-M   'P 1'
#
loop_
_entity.id
_entity.type
_entity.pdbx_description
1 polymer ?
#
loop_
_entity_poly.entity_id
_entity_poly.type
_entity_poly.pdbx_seq_one_letter_code
_entity_poly.pdbx_strand_id
1 'polypeptide(L)'
;MKNTTQEEFLIYTDEDLGKQIRCGAHTDGGGWIVFLSVYELRVDFKNRTQGDQFAQYKTFKIMDESNNYRLLLGQHVAGTTNEDSTSGLANHNNQDFTTVDRENEGTPFNCAETNQGSWWYSNCGLANFNSRLPPKYNIGIISYRFADQYYSPIFVEIKMRLL
;
A
#
# COMPACT_ATOMS: atom_id res chain seq x y z
N MET A 1 2.81 -25.28 -6.88
CA MET A 1 3.06 -24.11 -6.04
C MET A 1 4.54 -24.11 -5.68
N LYS A 2 5.34 -23.18 -6.22
CA LYS A 2 6.76 -23.08 -5.84
C LYS A 2 6.82 -22.42 -4.46
N ASN A 3 7.49 -23.06 -3.51
CA ASN A 3 7.62 -22.58 -2.14
C ASN A 3 8.44 -21.28 -2.16
N THR A 4 7.82 -20.14 -1.86
CA THR A 4 8.54 -18.85 -1.73
C THR A 4 9.24 -18.84 -0.38
N THR A 5 10.57 -18.86 -0.37
CA THR A 5 11.33 -18.59 0.86
C THR A 5 11.28 -17.08 1.14
N GLN A 6 10.83 -16.72 2.34
CA GLN A 6 10.92 -15.36 2.85
C GLN A 6 12.23 -15.25 3.64
N GLU A 7 13.10 -14.34 3.22
CA GLU A 7 14.41 -14.12 3.84
C GLU A 7 14.64 -12.62 4.03
N GLU A 8 15.50 -12.27 4.98
CA GLU A 8 15.86 -10.89 5.28
C GLU A 8 17.20 -10.56 4.62
N PHE A 9 17.24 -9.44 3.91
CA PHE A 9 18.42 -8.95 3.19
C PHE A 9 18.71 -7.51 3.59
N LEU A 10 19.98 -7.13 3.59
CA LEU A 10 20.39 -5.73 3.66
C LEU A 10 20.42 -5.17 2.24
N ILE A 11 19.63 -4.14 1.98
CA ILE A 11 19.71 -3.36 0.75
C ILE A 11 20.34 -2.00 1.04
N TYR A 12 21.17 -1.53 0.12
CA TYR A 12 21.81 -0.22 0.20
C TYR A 12 21.14 0.67 -0.84
N THR A 13 20.49 1.73 -0.36
CA THR A 13 20.08 2.86 -1.21
C THR A 13 21.21 3.88 -1.23
N ASP A 14 21.12 4.90 -2.07
CA ASP A 14 22.14 5.97 -2.23
C ASP A 14 22.49 6.73 -0.93
N GLU A 15 21.83 6.43 0.19
CA GLU A 15 21.99 7.07 1.51
C GLU A 15 22.96 6.30 2.46
N ASP A 16 23.79 5.39 1.94
CA ASP A 16 24.92 4.69 2.60
C ASP A 16 24.60 3.85 3.87
N LEU A 17 23.41 3.94 4.44
CA LEU A 17 22.95 3.11 5.55
C LEU A 17 22.12 1.93 5.03
N GLY A 18 22.71 0.74 5.05
CA GLY A 18 22.01 -0.50 4.70
C GLY A 18 20.71 -0.66 5.50
N LYS A 19 19.59 -0.89 4.81
CA LYS A 19 18.28 -1.15 5.41
C LYS A 19 17.96 -2.64 5.30
N GLN A 20 17.58 -3.25 6.42
CA GLN A 20 17.10 -4.62 6.43
C GLN A 20 15.69 -4.67 5.85
N ILE A 21 15.50 -5.43 4.78
CA ILE A 21 14.21 -5.64 4.11
C ILE A 21 13.96 -7.13 3.97
N ARG A 22 12.70 -7.54 4.18
CA ARG A 22 12.26 -8.90 3.88
C ARG A 22 11.98 -9.02 2.38
N CYS A 23 12.68 -9.91 1.70
CA CYS A 23 12.45 -10.21 0.28
C CYS A 23 11.80 -11.59 0.15
N GLY A 24 10.80 -11.69 -0.72
CA GLY A 24 10.30 -12.99 -1.21
C GLY A 24 11.06 -13.35 -2.49
N ALA A 25 11.95 -14.34 -2.44
CA ALA A 25 12.77 -14.70 -3.59
C ALA A 25 12.00 -15.65 -4.54
N HIS A 26 11.83 -15.22 -5.79
CA HIS A 26 11.63 -16.11 -6.93
C HIS A 26 12.85 -15.94 -7.84
N THR A 27 13.74 -16.93 -7.88
CA THR A 27 14.96 -16.86 -8.68
C THR A 27 14.68 -17.19 -10.15
N ASP A 28 14.56 -16.16 -10.99
CA ASP A 28 14.65 -16.29 -12.46
C ASP A 28 16.04 -15.92 -13.01
N GLY A 29 16.97 -15.46 -12.17
CA GLY A 29 18.41 -15.58 -12.42
C GLY A 29 19.03 -14.57 -13.40
N GLY A 30 18.56 -13.33 -13.48
CA GLY A 30 19.19 -12.29 -14.30
C GLY A 30 19.26 -10.92 -13.60
N GLY A 31 20.43 -10.27 -13.66
CA GLY A 31 20.64 -8.91 -13.15
C GLY A 31 20.73 -7.89 -14.29
N TRP A 32 20.05 -6.76 -14.14
CA TRP A 32 20.13 -5.59 -15.02
C TRP A 32 20.47 -4.34 -14.18
N ILE A 33 21.24 -3.41 -14.75
CA ILE A 33 21.43 -2.07 -14.19
C ILE A 33 20.28 -1.20 -14.71
N VAL A 34 19.40 -0.77 -13.81
CA VAL A 34 18.20 0.02 -14.14
C VAL A 34 18.46 1.49 -13.85
N PHE A 35 18.42 2.35 -14.88
CA PHE A 35 18.55 3.82 -14.75
C PHE A 35 17.20 4.56 -14.67
N LEU A 36 16.09 3.83 -14.87
CA LEU A 36 14.72 4.28 -14.61
C LEU A 36 14.03 3.20 -13.77
N SER A 37 14.17 3.28 -12.45
CA SER A 37 13.57 2.30 -11.53
C SER A 37 12.06 2.52 -11.48
N VAL A 38 11.33 1.81 -12.34
CA VAL A 38 9.88 1.73 -12.30
C VAL A 38 9.52 0.47 -11.53
N TYR A 39 8.81 0.63 -10.42
CA TYR A 39 8.30 -0.49 -9.65
C TYR A 39 6.85 -0.75 -10.01
N GLU A 40 6.47 -2.01 -10.12
CA GLU A 40 5.07 -2.40 -9.95
C GLU A 40 4.76 -2.61 -8.46
N LEU A 41 3.49 -2.45 -8.09
CA LEU A 41 3.01 -2.70 -6.74
C LEU A 41 1.98 -3.82 -6.75
N ARG A 42 2.06 -4.69 -5.75
CA ARG A 42 1.06 -5.69 -5.45
C ARG A 42 0.63 -5.57 -3.99
N VAL A 43 -0.68 -5.63 -3.78
CA VAL A 43 -1.29 -5.71 -2.45
C VAL A 43 -2.03 -7.04 -2.34
N ASP A 44 -1.64 -7.87 -1.39
CA ASP A 44 -2.32 -9.13 -1.09
C ASP A 44 -3.17 -8.97 0.17
N PHE A 45 -4.39 -9.51 0.12
CA PHE A 45 -5.38 -9.49 1.20
C PHE A 45 -5.73 -10.92 1.58
N LYS A 46 -5.71 -11.23 2.88
CA LYS A 46 -6.31 -12.47 3.37
C LYS A 46 -7.63 -12.18 4.06
N ASN A 47 -8.62 -12.98 3.74
CA ASN A 47 -9.95 -12.92 4.35
C ASN A 47 -10.34 -14.29 4.90
N ARG A 48 -11.14 -14.30 5.98
CA ARG A 48 -11.64 -15.55 6.57
C ARG A 48 -12.70 -16.25 5.70
N THR A 49 -13.47 -15.49 4.91
CA THR A 49 -14.67 -16.01 4.24
C THR A 49 -14.60 -15.95 2.71
N GLN A 50 -13.86 -14.98 2.15
CA GLN A 50 -13.83 -14.74 0.70
C GLN A 50 -12.58 -15.33 0.00
N GLY A 51 -11.73 -16.04 0.73
CA GLY A 51 -10.42 -16.47 0.23
C GLY A 51 -9.43 -15.30 0.07
N ASP A 52 -8.22 -15.62 -0.38
CA ASP A 52 -7.16 -14.64 -0.60
C ASP A 52 -7.44 -13.81 -1.87
N GLN A 53 -7.26 -12.50 -1.76
CA GLN A 53 -7.55 -11.51 -2.80
C GLN A 53 -6.31 -10.67 -3.07
N PHE A 54 -6.22 -10.01 -4.23
CA PHE A 54 -5.10 -9.12 -4.50
C PHE A 54 -5.44 -7.98 -5.48
N ALA A 55 -4.61 -6.95 -5.46
CA ALA A 55 -4.58 -5.85 -6.42
C ALA A 55 -3.16 -5.66 -6.96
N GLN A 56 -3.01 -5.31 -8.22
CA GLN A 56 -1.71 -5.06 -8.86
C GLN A 56 -1.75 -3.80 -9.74
N TYR A 57 -0.74 -2.96 -9.56
CA TYR A 57 -0.59 -1.67 -10.23
C TYR A 57 0.65 -1.65 -11.11
N LYS A 58 0.50 -1.14 -12.33
CA LYS A 58 1.55 -1.11 -13.35
C LYS A 58 2.79 -0.34 -12.93
N THR A 59 2.60 0.76 -12.22
CA THR A 59 3.69 1.62 -11.74
C THR A 59 3.41 2.07 -10.32
N PHE A 60 4.45 2.29 -9.54
CA PHE A 60 4.38 2.74 -8.17
C PHE A 60 5.59 3.60 -7.83
N LYS A 61 5.32 4.71 -7.15
CA LYS A 61 6.34 5.60 -6.61
C LYS A 61 5.82 6.28 -5.35
N ILE A 62 6.68 6.39 -4.35
CA ILE A 62 6.51 7.33 -3.24
C ILE A 62 7.43 8.51 -3.54
N MET A 63 6.89 9.72 -3.52
CA MET A 63 7.69 10.93 -3.73
C MET A 63 8.59 11.22 -2.52
N ASP A 64 9.53 12.14 -2.67
CA ASP A 64 10.39 12.54 -1.56
C ASP A 64 9.64 13.36 -0.49
N GLU A 65 10.36 13.69 0.59
CA GLU A 65 9.83 14.46 1.71
C GLU A 65 9.35 15.86 1.33
N SER A 66 10.00 16.49 0.35
CA SER A 66 9.62 17.83 -0.14
C SER A 66 8.25 17.83 -0.84
N ASN A 67 7.82 16.64 -1.29
CA ASN A 67 6.51 16.35 -1.86
C ASN A 67 5.63 15.53 -0.92
N ASN A 68 5.85 15.65 0.40
CA ASN A 68 5.03 15.02 1.44
C ASN A 68 4.88 13.50 1.29
N TYR A 69 5.88 12.82 0.74
CA TYR A 69 5.83 11.38 0.47
C TYR A 69 4.60 10.94 -0.35
N ARG A 70 4.14 11.78 -1.28
CA ARG A 70 2.95 11.52 -2.11
C ARG A 70 2.97 10.13 -2.76
N LEU A 71 1.84 9.42 -2.67
CA LEU A 71 1.62 8.14 -3.34
C LEU A 71 1.28 8.36 -4.81
N LEU A 72 2.05 7.74 -5.70
CA LEU A 72 1.75 7.69 -7.14
C LEU A 72 1.56 6.24 -7.59
N LEU A 73 0.37 5.96 -8.10
CA LEU A 73 -0.02 4.67 -8.67
C LEU A 73 -0.32 4.83 -10.16
N GLY A 74 0.16 3.85 -10.93
CA GLY A 74 -0.23 3.65 -12.32
C GLY A 74 -1.58 2.94 -12.43
N GLN A 75 -1.86 2.46 -13.64
CA GLN A 75 -3.08 1.70 -13.91
C GLN A 75 -3.17 0.43 -13.06
N HIS A 76 -4.34 0.15 -12.50
CA HIS A 76 -4.67 -1.18 -11.96
C HIS A 76 -4.77 -2.19 -13.12
N VAL A 77 -3.89 -3.19 -13.13
CA VAL A 77 -3.67 -4.09 -14.29
C VAL A 77 -4.08 -5.53 -14.04
N ALA A 78 -4.11 -5.96 -12.78
CA ALA A 78 -4.53 -7.31 -12.41
C ALA A 78 -4.97 -7.31 -10.95
N GLY A 79 -5.83 -8.25 -10.61
CA GLY A 79 -6.36 -8.33 -9.26
C GLY A 79 -7.75 -8.90 -9.27
N THR A 80 -8.22 -9.26 -8.08
CA THR A 80 -9.58 -9.69 -7.83
C THR A 80 -10.40 -8.60 -7.16
N THR A 81 -9.76 -7.57 -6.61
CA THR A 81 -10.43 -6.42 -6.01
C THR A 81 -10.89 -5.40 -7.06
N ASN A 82 -11.95 -4.67 -6.72
CA ASN A 82 -12.50 -3.60 -7.53
C ASN A 82 -11.83 -2.27 -7.14
N GLU A 83 -10.67 -1.98 -7.73
CA GLU A 83 -9.91 -0.74 -7.49
C GLU A 83 -10.41 0.42 -8.37
N ASP A 84 -10.76 1.55 -7.76
CA ASP A 84 -11.11 2.78 -8.47
C ASP A 84 -10.91 4.03 -7.59
N SER A 85 -11.32 5.21 -8.08
CA SER A 85 -11.19 6.47 -7.34
C SER A 85 -12.03 6.53 -6.05
N THR A 86 -12.83 5.52 -5.75
CA THR A 86 -13.70 5.43 -4.55
C THR A 86 -13.41 4.19 -3.69
N SER A 87 -12.54 3.27 -4.14
CA SER A 87 -12.24 2.05 -3.40
C SER A 87 -10.82 1.54 -3.59
N GLY A 88 -10.35 0.82 -2.57
CA GLY A 88 -9.04 0.20 -2.53
C GLY A 88 -7.92 1.23 -2.49
N LEU A 89 -6.71 0.82 -2.88
CA LEU A 89 -5.54 1.69 -2.87
C LEU A 89 -5.62 2.79 -3.95
N ALA A 90 -6.40 2.56 -5.02
CA ALA A 90 -6.57 3.52 -6.10
C ALA A 90 -7.21 4.84 -5.65
N ASN A 91 -8.10 4.82 -4.63
CA ASN A 91 -8.66 6.02 -4.03
C ASN A 91 -7.60 6.92 -3.38
N HIS A 92 -6.47 6.34 -2.98
CA HIS A 92 -5.37 7.03 -2.32
C HIS A 92 -4.31 7.55 -3.30
N ASN A 93 -4.50 7.33 -4.61
CA ASN A 93 -3.58 7.82 -5.62
C ASN A 93 -3.49 9.36 -5.60
N ASN A 94 -2.27 9.87 -5.74
CA ASN A 94 -1.93 11.29 -5.75
C ASN A 94 -2.25 12.02 -4.44
N GLN A 95 -2.41 11.30 -3.33
CA GLN A 95 -2.57 11.90 -2.00
C GLN A 95 -1.23 12.01 -1.28
N ASP A 96 -1.09 13.04 -0.46
CA ASP A 96 0.07 13.26 0.41
C ASP A 96 -0.02 12.35 1.64
N PHE A 97 1.12 11.95 2.19
CA PHE A 97 1.13 11.14 3.40
C PHE A 97 0.85 12.02 4.62
N THR A 98 -0.14 11.67 5.42
CA THR A 98 -0.54 12.44 6.60
C THR A 98 -0.34 11.63 7.88
N THR A 99 0.17 12.32 8.89
CA THR A 99 0.37 11.83 10.25
C THR A 99 -0.37 12.75 11.24
N VAL A 100 -0.48 12.35 12.50
CA VAL A 100 -1.16 13.15 13.53
C VAL A 100 -0.50 14.53 13.70
N ASP A 101 0.81 14.63 13.51
CA ASP A 101 1.63 15.83 13.67
C ASP A 101 1.90 16.60 12.36
N ARG A 102 1.54 16.02 11.20
CA ARG A 102 1.70 16.65 9.88
C ARG A 102 0.46 16.41 9.04
N GLU A 103 -0.50 17.33 9.13
CA GLU A 103 -1.71 17.35 8.32
C GLU A 103 -1.40 17.84 6.92
N ASN A 104 -1.42 16.92 5.94
CA ASN A 104 -1.31 17.25 4.52
C ASN A 104 -2.64 17.07 3.79
N GLU A 105 -3.73 16.90 4.54
CA GLU A 105 -5.08 16.77 4.03
C GLU A 105 -5.68 18.18 3.82
N GLY A 106 -6.28 18.43 2.65
CA GLY A 106 -7.02 19.67 2.39
C GLY A 106 -8.38 19.74 3.09
N THR A 107 -8.58 18.96 4.16
CA THR A 107 -9.84 18.83 4.91
C THR A 107 -9.79 19.64 6.21
N PRO A 108 -10.96 20.07 6.74
CA PRO A 108 -11.00 20.83 8.01
C PRO A 108 -10.81 19.97 9.27
N PHE A 109 -10.54 18.67 9.13
CA PHE A 109 -10.34 17.72 10.23
C PHE A 109 -9.16 16.79 9.90
N ASN A 110 -8.36 16.47 10.92
CA ASN A 110 -7.21 15.57 10.79
C ASN A 110 -7.66 14.10 10.85
N CYS A 111 -7.60 13.42 9.71
CA CYS A 111 -7.98 12.02 9.58
C CYS A 111 -7.00 11.09 10.30
N ALA A 112 -5.73 11.46 10.42
CA ALA A 112 -4.76 10.67 11.16
C ALA A 112 -5.06 10.62 12.66
N GLU A 113 -5.56 11.73 13.22
CA GLU A 113 -6.05 11.78 14.61
C GLU A 113 -7.29 10.90 14.79
N THR A 114 -8.28 11.05 13.90
CA THR A 114 -9.56 10.32 13.96
C THR A 114 -9.37 8.81 13.79
N ASN A 115 -8.54 8.40 12.83
CA ASN A 115 -8.26 7.00 12.51
C ASN A 115 -7.14 6.39 13.36
N GLN A 116 -6.47 7.20 14.20
CA GLN A 116 -5.31 6.80 15.00
C GLN A 116 -4.25 6.06 14.18
N GLY A 117 -3.90 6.61 13.02
CA GLY A 117 -2.94 6.01 12.09
C GLY A 117 -2.51 6.97 11.00
N SER A 118 -1.42 6.63 10.31
CA SER A 118 -0.86 7.46 9.24
C SER A 118 -1.08 6.82 7.89
N TRP A 119 -1.54 7.60 6.92
CA TRP A 119 -1.89 7.10 5.59
C TRP A 119 -1.90 8.20 4.52
N TRP A 120 -2.00 7.79 3.26
CA TRP A 120 -2.28 8.67 2.11
C TRP A 120 -3.77 8.97 2.04
N TYR A 121 -4.29 9.75 2.97
CA TYR A 121 -5.72 10.01 3.07
C TYR A 121 -6.22 10.93 1.95
N SER A 122 -7.36 10.58 1.36
CA SER A 122 -8.06 11.42 0.36
C SER A 122 -9.12 12.31 1.04
N ASN A 123 -10.10 11.67 1.67
CA ASN A 123 -11.16 12.28 2.49
C ASN A 123 -11.37 11.37 3.71
N CYS A 124 -10.31 11.21 4.51
CA CYS A 124 -10.12 10.17 5.53
C CYS A 124 -10.11 8.72 5.04
N GLY A 125 -10.52 8.47 3.79
CA GLY A 125 -10.35 7.20 3.07
C GLY A 125 -11.08 6.00 3.69
N LEU A 126 -11.25 4.94 2.90
CA LEU A 126 -11.91 3.69 3.33
C LEU A 126 -10.91 2.55 3.63
N ALA A 127 -9.62 2.76 3.36
CA ALA A 127 -8.58 1.76 3.54
C ALA A 127 -7.31 2.39 4.17
N ASN A 128 -7.20 2.36 5.49
CA ASN A 128 -5.96 2.64 6.20
C ASN A 128 -5.51 1.37 6.97
N PHE A 129 -4.57 0.65 6.35
CA PHE A 129 -3.96 -0.57 6.88
C PHE A 129 -3.04 -0.34 8.10
N ASN A 130 -2.75 0.91 8.44
CA ASN A 130 -1.95 1.34 9.59
C ASN A 130 -2.81 1.83 10.77
N SER A 131 -4.15 1.72 10.69
CA SER A 131 -5.04 2.07 11.79
C SER A 131 -5.04 0.99 12.89
N ARG A 132 -5.30 1.41 14.14
CA ARG A 132 -5.49 0.49 15.26
C ARG A 132 -6.90 -0.13 15.19
N LEU A 133 -6.98 -1.47 15.12
CA LEU A 133 -8.22 -2.24 15.27
C LEU A 133 -8.82 -2.12 16.70
N PRO A 134 -10.16 -2.14 16.87
CA PRO A 134 -11.18 -1.42 16.12
C PRO A 134 -11.39 -0.01 16.73
N PRO A 135 -11.79 0.99 15.94
CA PRO A 135 -12.12 2.30 16.49
C PRO A 135 -13.31 2.19 17.44
N LYS A 136 -13.31 3.06 18.47
CA LYS A 136 -14.42 3.26 19.42
C LYS A 136 -15.80 3.49 18.77
N TYR A 137 -15.87 3.67 17.45
CA TYR A 137 -17.04 4.10 16.70
C TYR A 137 -17.47 3.20 15.52
N ASN A 138 -17.00 1.94 15.41
CA ASN A 138 -17.51 1.02 14.37
C ASN A 138 -17.34 1.51 12.92
N ILE A 139 -16.42 2.44 12.65
CA ILE A 139 -16.04 2.82 11.28
C ILE A 139 -14.88 1.89 10.91
N GLY A 140 -15.14 0.82 10.15
CA GLY A 140 -14.10 -0.14 9.76
C GLY A 140 -13.07 0.50 8.83
N ILE A 141 -11.89 0.85 9.34
CA ILE A 141 -10.84 1.60 8.61
C ILE A 141 -10.01 0.71 7.67
N ILE A 142 -10.46 -0.50 7.36
CA ILE A 142 -9.83 -1.29 6.30
C ILE A 142 -10.92 -1.93 5.50
N SER A 143 -11.17 -1.41 4.30
CA SER A 143 -12.09 -2.02 3.37
C SER A 143 -11.56 -1.97 1.94
N TYR A 144 -11.45 -3.15 1.32
CA TYR A 144 -11.33 -3.27 -0.12
C TYR A 144 -12.69 -3.70 -0.67
N ARG A 145 -12.98 -3.31 -1.92
CA ARG A 145 -14.19 -3.77 -2.59
C ARG A 145 -13.91 -5.05 -3.39
N PHE A 146 -14.72 -6.06 -3.18
CA PHE A 146 -14.72 -7.31 -3.94
C PHE A 146 -16.16 -7.72 -4.16
N ALA A 147 -16.53 -8.17 -5.36
CA ALA A 147 -17.92 -8.53 -5.68
C ALA A 147 -18.95 -7.48 -5.21
N ASP A 148 -18.62 -6.19 -5.37
CA ASP A 148 -19.41 -5.01 -4.98
C ASP A 148 -19.74 -4.90 -3.48
N GLN A 149 -19.00 -5.61 -2.63
CA GLN A 149 -19.08 -5.51 -1.18
C GLN A 149 -17.75 -5.09 -0.57
N TYR A 150 -17.82 -4.41 0.57
CA TYR A 150 -16.67 -3.99 1.35
C TYR A 150 -16.27 -5.07 2.35
N TYR A 151 -14.98 -5.40 2.37
CA TYR A 151 -14.45 -6.41 3.28
C TYR A 151 -13.24 -5.89 4.05
N SER A 152 -13.19 -6.22 5.34
CA SER A 152 -12.00 -6.03 6.15
C SER A 152 -11.07 -7.25 6.09
N PRO A 153 -9.84 -7.10 5.58
CA PRO A 153 -8.86 -8.16 5.58
C PRO A 153 -8.36 -8.43 7.00
N ILE A 154 -7.96 -9.68 7.27
CA ILE A 154 -7.29 -10.08 8.51
C ILE A 154 -5.77 -9.98 8.41
N PHE A 155 -5.24 -9.85 7.18
CA PHE A 155 -3.84 -9.66 6.89
C PHE A 155 -3.71 -8.93 5.55
N VAL A 156 -2.75 -8.01 5.48
CA VAL A 156 -2.41 -7.26 4.27
C VAL A 156 -0.90 -7.27 4.09
N GLU A 157 -0.45 -7.52 2.87
CA GLU A 157 0.95 -7.40 2.47
C GLU A 157 1.04 -6.48 1.27
N ILE A 158 1.80 -5.39 1.40
CA ILE A 158 2.12 -4.47 0.31
C ILE A 158 3.56 -4.77 -0.11
N LYS A 159 3.78 -5.10 -1.39
CA LYS A 159 5.09 -5.43 -1.93
C LYS A 159 5.30 -4.84 -3.32
N MET A 160 6.53 -4.48 -3.60
CA MET A 160 6.93 -3.90 -4.88
C MET A 160 7.94 -4.80 -5.58
N ARG A 161 7.93 -4.77 -6.92
CA ARG A 161 8.90 -5.48 -7.75
C ARG A 161 9.42 -4.53 -8.82
N LEU A 162 10.72 -4.56 -9.05
CA LEU A 162 11.35 -3.82 -10.13
C LEU A 162 10.90 -4.40 -11.47
N LEU A 163 10.54 -3.53 -12.42
CA LEU A 163 10.24 -3.92 -13.80
C LEU A 163 11.50 -4.05 -14.66
#